data_AF-A0A6M0IS00-F1
#
_entry.id   AF-A0A6M0IS00-F1
#
_cell.length_a   1.000
_cell.length_b   1.000
_cell.length_c   1.000
_cell.angle_alpha   90.00
_cell.angle_beta   90.00
_cell.angle_gamma   90.00
#
_symmetry.space_group_name_H-M   'P 1'
#
loop_
_entity.id
_entity.type
_entity.pdbx_description
1 polymer ?
#
loop_
_entity_poly.entity_id
_entity_poly.type
_entity_poly.pdbx_seq_one_letter_code
_entity_poly.pdbx_strand_id
1 'polypeptide(L)'
;MSINSIKRLSVFSTIFAFTTILHGVVLAAPVPTSHTTKGLTTQNSPTAHQKLNITKQQRLQIQLARQQRDKNIETLLNPSQATKFKAALQSRQRIRIVLKSLDLNQDQQKQVQSILQTYNQQVRQILSSQASQPTSNSVGITSPTSNPVGTTQPVSQPIKK
;
A
#
# COMPACT_ATOMS: atom_id res chain seq x y z
N MET A 1 34.03 2.00 -28.90
CA MET A 1 34.40 2.27 -27.51
C MET A 1 34.51 3.78 -27.33
N SER A 2 33.60 4.40 -26.60
CA SER A 2 33.77 5.77 -26.07
C SER A 2 32.74 5.99 -24.97
N ILE A 3 33.20 6.18 -23.73
CA ILE A 3 32.38 6.35 -22.52
C ILE A 3 32.49 7.82 -22.14
N ASN A 4 31.39 8.57 -22.26
CA ASN A 4 31.35 9.95 -21.82
C ASN A 4 31.18 10.02 -20.29
N SER A 5 32.23 10.46 -19.60
CA SER A 5 32.28 10.62 -18.14
C SER A 5 31.63 11.94 -17.72
N ILE A 6 30.39 11.88 -17.22
CA ILE A 6 29.71 13.03 -16.59
C ILE A 6 30.34 13.27 -15.22
N LYS A 7 31.13 14.34 -15.12
CA LYS A 7 31.69 14.87 -13.86
C LYS A 7 30.54 15.38 -12.99
N ARG A 8 30.20 14.68 -11.91
CA ARG A 8 29.30 15.18 -10.86
C ARG A 8 30.13 15.80 -9.74
N LEU A 9 30.19 17.13 -9.70
CA LEU A 9 30.59 17.86 -8.50
C LEU A 9 29.32 18.14 -7.69
N SER A 10 29.11 17.37 -6.64
CA SER A 10 28.00 17.52 -5.70
C SER A 10 28.54 18.18 -4.43
N VAL A 11 28.23 19.46 -4.21
CA VAL A 11 28.60 20.19 -2.99
C VAL A 11 27.36 20.26 -2.11
N PHE A 12 27.25 19.33 -1.15
CA PHE A 12 26.24 19.40 -0.09
C PHE A 12 26.78 20.28 1.04
N SER A 13 26.42 21.56 1.06
CA SER A 13 26.66 22.43 2.21
C SER A 13 25.48 22.31 3.17
N THR A 14 25.74 21.79 4.38
CA THR A 14 24.74 21.55 5.43
C THR A 14 24.99 22.57 6.54
N ILE A 15 24.09 23.53 6.74
CA ILE A 15 24.10 24.40 7.92
C ILE A 15 22.69 24.39 8.51
N PHE A 16 22.51 23.57 9.54
CA PHE A 16 21.33 23.60 10.42
C PHE A 16 21.73 24.41 11.66
N ALA A 17 21.33 25.66 11.72
CA ALA A 17 21.51 26.48 12.92
C ALA A 17 20.36 26.18 13.91
N PHE A 18 20.67 25.40 14.95
CA PHE A 18 19.78 25.22 16.10
C PHE A 18 19.88 26.45 17.00
N THR A 19 18.85 27.29 17.00
CA THR A 19 18.70 28.34 18.01
C THR A 19 17.79 27.82 19.12
N THR A 20 18.42 27.56 20.26
CA THR A 20 17.77 27.27 21.54
C THR A 20 17.26 28.58 22.14
N ILE A 21 15.97 28.66 22.48
CA ILE A 21 15.45 29.70 23.37
C ILE A 21 14.90 29.05 24.63
N LEU A 22 15.50 29.46 25.75
CA LEU A 22 15.20 29.15 27.14
C LEU A 22 13.70 29.23 27.47
N HIS A 23 13.18 28.19 28.12
CA HIS A 23 11.94 28.29 28.90
C HIS A 23 12.30 28.74 30.32
N GLY A 24 11.88 29.96 30.69
CA GLY A 24 11.99 30.45 32.05
C GLY A 24 11.13 29.63 33.00
N VAL A 25 11.76 29.01 34.00
CA VAL A 25 11.09 28.40 35.15
C VAL A 25 10.74 29.51 36.14
N VAL A 26 9.46 29.79 36.31
CA VAL A 26 8.96 30.57 37.45
C VAL A 26 8.75 29.59 38.61
N LEU A 27 9.56 29.74 39.66
CA LEU A 27 9.46 28.98 40.90
C LEU A 27 8.39 29.63 41.80
N ALA A 28 7.13 29.23 41.62
CA ALA A 28 6.05 29.60 42.53
C ALA A 28 5.93 28.54 43.65
N ALA A 29 5.88 29.03 44.89
CA ALA A 29 5.91 28.27 46.13
C ALA A 29 4.87 27.13 46.22
N PRO A 30 5.16 26.03 46.95
CA PRO A 30 4.22 24.94 47.13
C PRO A 30 3.12 25.34 48.12
N VAL A 31 1.89 25.48 47.64
CA VAL A 31 0.69 25.45 48.48
C VAL A 31 0.36 23.98 48.78
N PRO A 32 0.26 23.56 50.05
CA PRO A 32 -0.11 22.20 50.39
C PRO A 32 -1.63 22.05 50.23
N THR A 33 -2.06 21.71 49.02
CA THR A 33 -3.42 21.23 48.80
C THR A 33 -3.43 19.71 48.91
N SER A 34 -4.07 19.22 49.97
CA SER A 34 -4.41 17.82 50.19
C SER A 34 -5.24 17.28 49.03
N HIS A 35 -4.60 16.55 48.11
CA HIS A 35 -5.30 15.79 47.08
C HIS A 35 -5.03 14.31 47.30
N THR A 36 -6.04 13.65 47.83
CA THR A 36 -6.32 12.22 47.76
C THR A 36 -5.54 11.53 46.65
N THR A 37 -4.62 10.65 47.04
CA THR A 37 -3.92 9.71 46.17
C THR A 37 -4.94 8.76 45.52
N LYS A 38 -5.57 9.20 44.43
CA LYS A 38 -6.13 8.28 43.46
C LYS A 38 -4.96 7.79 42.63
N GLY A 39 -4.51 6.57 42.95
CA GLY A 39 -3.52 5.85 42.17
C GLY A 39 -3.85 5.99 40.69
N LEU A 40 -2.90 6.55 39.94
CA LEU A 40 -2.95 6.62 38.50
C LEU A 40 -2.76 5.20 38.00
N THR A 41 -3.83 4.40 38.02
CA THR A 41 -3.92 3.24 37.15
C THR A 41 -3.85 3.79 35.74
N THR A 42 -2.67 3.71 35.14
CA THR A 42 -2.51 3.72 33.69
C THR A 42 -3.42 2.61 33.17
N GLN A 43 -4.65 2.97 32.85
CA GLN A 43 -5.61 2.13 32.15
C GLN A 43 -5.03 2.01 30.75
N ASN A 44 -4.09 1.07 30.62
CA ASN A 44 -3.56 0.56 29.38
C ASN A 44 -4.73 -0.18 28.72
N SER A 45 -5.71 0.58 28.21
CA SER A 45 -6.77 0.07 27.38
C SER A 45 -6.05 -0.63 26.23
N PRO A 46 -6.10 -1.97 26.12
CA PRO A 46 -5.63 -2.61 24.92
C PRO A 46 -6.51 -2.03 23.82
N THR A 47 -5.93 -1.19 22.96
CA THR A 47 -6.56 -0.79 21.71
C THR A 47 -6.81 -2.10 21.00
N ALA A 48 -8.03 -2.62 21.14
CA ALA A 48 -8.46 -3.84 20.51
C ALA A 48 -8.49 -3.52 19.02
N HIS A 49 -7.32 -3.64 18.38
CA HIS A 49 -7.21 -3.71 16.94
C HIS A 49 -7.98 -4.96 16.56
N GLN A 50 -9.29 -4.82 16.35
CA GLN A 50 -10.10 -5.85 15.74
C GLN A 50 -9.39 -6.17 14.44
N LYS A 51 -8.69 -7.30 14.45
CA LYS A 51 -8.03 -7.85 13.28
C LYS A 51 -9.16 -8.19 12.33
N LEU A 52 -9.50 -7.25 11.46
CA LEU A 52 -10.47 -7.43 10.39
C LEU A 52 -10.04 -8.71 9.68
N ASN A 53 -10.84 -9.77 9.84
CA ASN A 53 -10.57 -11.06 9.23
C ASN A 53 -10.91 -10.95 7.75
N ILE A 54 -9.98 -10.37 7.00
CA ILE A 54 -10.11 -10.19 5.56
C ILE A 54 -9.81 -11.54 4.89
N THR A 55 -10.74 -12.04 4.08
CA THR A 55 -10.60 -13.30 3.35
C THR A 55 -9.48 -13.21 2.30
N LYS A 56 -8.90 -14.35 1.88
CA LYS A 56 -7.86 -14.36 0.84
C LYS A 56 -8.36 -13.69 -0.46
N GLN A 57 -9.62 -13.93 -0.83
CA GLN A 57 -10.26 -13.34 -1.99
C GLN A 57 -10.39 -11.81 -1.86
N GLN A 58 -10.84 -11.30 -0.71
CA GLN A 58 -10.89 -9.85 -0.45
C GLN A 58 -9.50 -9.22 -0.53
N ARG A 59 -8.45 -9.88 -0.01
CA ARG A 59 -7.07 -9.39 -0.13
C ARG A 59 -6.64 -9.25 -1.58
N LEU A 60 -6.95 -10.23 -2.43
CA LEU A 60 -6.63 -10.18 -3.86
C LEU A 60 -7.37 -9.04 -4.56
N GLN A 61 -8.67 -8.87 -4.30
CA GLN A 61 -9.45 -7.77 -4.87
C GLN A 61 -8.91 -6.40 -4.44
N ILE A 62 -8.54 -6.25 -3.16
CA ILE A 62 -7.91 -5.03 -2.65
C ILE A 62 -6.54 -4.79 -3.31
N GLN A 63 -5.75 -5.84 -3.56
CA GLN A 63 -4.47 -5.72 -4.25
C GLN A 63 -4.64 -5.26 -5.70
N LEU A 64 -5.60 -5.82 -6.43
CA LEU A 64 -5.92 -5.38 -7.79
C LEU A 64 -6.39 -3.92 -7.80
N ALA A 65 -7.28 -3.54 -6.88
CA ALA A 65 -7.72 -2.16 -6.72
C ALA A 65 -6.55 -1.20 -6.40
N ARG A 66 -5.56 -1.65 -5.61
CA ARG A 66 -4.33 -0.86 -5.35
C ARG A 66 -3.50 -0.67 -6.61
N GLN A 67 -3.25 -1.74 -7.37
CA GLN A 67 -2.49 -1.65 -8.62
C GLN A 67 -3.17 -0.71 -9.62
N GLN A 68 -4.49 -0.82 -9.75
CA GLN A 68 -5.25 0.05 -10.65
C GLN A 68 -5.18 1.53 -10.22
N ARG A 69 -5.33 1.79 -8.92
CA ARG A 69 -5.17 3.14 -8.36
C ARG A 69 -3.78 3.70 -8.66
N ASP A 70 -2.74 2.90 -8.46
CA ASP A 70 -1.35 3.34 -8.66
C ASP A 70 -1.09 3.67 -10.14
N LYS A 71 -1.62 2.85 -11.06
CA LYS A 71 -1.58 3.11 -12.50
C LYS A 71 -2.32 4.41 -12.88
N ASN A 72 -3.53 4.62 -12.34
CA ASN A 72 -4.30 5.83 -12.61
C ASN A 72 -3.61 7.09 -12.08
N ILE A 73 -2.91 7.00 -10.94
CA ILE A 73 -2.10 8.10 -10.43
C ILE A 73 -0.91 8.33 -11.37
N GLU A 74 -0.18 7.28 -11.75
CA GLU A 74 1.00 7.39 -12.62
C GLU A 74 0.68 8.09 -13.96
N THR A 75 -0.49 7.84 -14.54
CA THR A 75 -0.92 8.50 -15.79
C THR A 75 -1.13 10.01 -15.67
N LEU A 76 -1.34 10.53 -14.45
CA LEU A 76 -1.51 11.97 -14.21
C LEU A 76 -0.19 12.68 -13.88
N LEU A 77 0.87 11.91 -13.61
CA LEU A 77 2.15 12.43 -13.18
C LEU A 77 3.07 12.68 -14.37
N ASN A 78 3.91 13.70 -14.26
CA ASN A 78 4.99 13.94 -15.20
C ASN A 78 6.10 12.87 -14.99
N PRO A 79 6.97 12.59 -15.97
CA PRO A 79 7.96 11.50 -15.88
C PRO A 79 8.86 11.54 -14.64
N SER A 80 9.28 12.74 -14.22
CA SER A 80 10.09 12.92 -13.00
C SER A 80 9.31 12.58 -11.73
N GLN A 81 8.05 13.01 -11.64
CA GLN A 81 7.14 12.69 -10.54
C GLN A 81 6.81 11.20 -10.50
N ALA A 82 6.53 10.58 -11.64
CA ALA A 82 6.26 9.15 -11.77
C ALA A 82 7.45 8.31 -11.28
N THR A 83 8.68 8.73 -11.56
CA THR A 83 9.89 8.04 -11.09
C THR A 83 10.01 8.09 -9.57
N LYS A 84 9.84 9.27 -8.96
CA LYS A 84 9.82 9.44 -7.49
C LYS A 84 8.70 8.61 -6.85
N PHE A 85 7.52 8.63 -7.47
CA PHE A 85 6.36 7.88 -7.03
C PHE A 85 6.63 6.38 -6.99
N LYS A 86 7.13 5.79 -8.08
CA LYS A 86 7.46 4.36 -8.17
C LYS A 86 8.54 3.95 -7.17
N ALA A 87 9.59 4.74 -7.04
CA ALA A 87 10.65 4.48 -6.07
C ALA A 87 10.08 4.42 -4.63
N ALA A 88 9.21 5.38 -4.28
CA ALA A 88 8.58 5.40 -2.96
C ALA A 88 7.62 4.22 -2.73
N LEU A 89 6.89 3.76 -3.76
CA LEU A 89 6.08 2.55 -3.69
C LEU A 89 6.92 1.28 -3.47
N GLN A 90 8.07 1.17 -4.14
CA GLN A 90 9.01 0.07 -3.94
C GLN A 90 9.57 0.05 -2.52
N SER A 91 9.82 1.22 -1.92
CA SER A 91 10.19 1.37 -0.51
C SER A 91 9.03 1.17 0.47
N ARG A 92 7.85 0.72 -0.01
CA ARG A 92 6.63 0.50 0.78
C ARG A 92 6.16 1.73 1.56
N GLN A 93 6.49 2.93 1.08
CA GLN A 93 6.01 4.16 1.71
C GLN A 93 4.50 4.29 1.56
N ARG A 94 3.87 4.95 2.53
CA ARG A 94 2.43 5.19 2.49
C ARG A 94 2.11 6.18 1.37
N ILE A 95 1.21 5.79 0.47
CA ILE A 95 0.77 6.59 -0.69
C ILE A 95 0.49 8.07 -0.35
N ARG A 96 -0.16 8.35 0.79
CA ARG A 96 -0.49 9.72 1.22
C ARG A 96 0.75 10.56 1.52
N ILE A 97 1.82 9.95 2.01
CA ILE A 97 3.09 10.62 2.28
C ILE A 97 3.79 10.90 0.94
N VAL A 98 3.83 9.91 0.05
CA VAL A 98 4.42 10.04 -1.29
C VAL A 98 3.76 11.17 -2.08
N LEU A 99 2.42 11.19 -2.11
CA LEU A 99 1.65 12.24 -2.81
C LEU A 99 1.87 13.64 -2.24
N LYS A 100 2.11 13.76 -0.93
CA LYS A 100 2.48 15.04 -0.30
C LYS A 100 3.90 15.48 -0.61
N SER A 101 4.80 14.53 -0.84
CA SER A 101 6.19 14.80 -1.21
C SER A 101 6.38 15.10 -2.71
N LEU A 102 5.34 14.90 -3.51
CA LEU A 102 5.31 15.22 -4.93
C LEU A 102 4.81 16.66 -5.11
N ASP A 103 5.52 17.43 -5.91
CA ASP A 103 5.11 18.79 -6.30
C ASP A 103 3.95 18.74 -7.29
N LEU A 104 2.75 18.37 -6.80
CA LEU A 104 1.53 18.23 -7.61
C LEU A 104 0.86 19.60 -7.78
N ASN A 105 0.45 19.93 -9.02
CA ASN A 105 -0.39 21.09 -9.27
C ASN A 105 -1.81 20.89 -8.70
N GLN A 106 -2.56 21.97 -8.46
CA GLN A 106 -3.89 21.95 -7.88
C GLN A 106 -4.87 21.04 -8.64
N ASP A 107 -4.82 21.01 -9.97
CA ASP A 107 -5.67 20.13 -10.77
C ASP A 107 -5.28 18.66 -10.63
N GLN A 108 -3.97 18.36 -10.63
CA GLN A 108 -3.47 17.00 -10.36
C GLN A 108 -3.88 16.54 -8.97
N GLN A 109 -3.82 17.42 -7.96
CA GLN A 109 -4.25 17.11 -6.59
C GLN A 109 -5.73 16.74 -6.53
N LYS A 110 -6.61 17.51 -7.20
CA LYS A 110 -8.05 17.20 -7.28
C LYS A 110 -8.31 15.84 -7.93
N GLN A 111 -7.65 15.57 -9.05
CA GLN A 111 -7.79 14.31 -9.78
C GLN A 111 -7.30 13.12 -8.95
N VAL A 112 -6.13 13.24 -8.33
CA VAL A 112 -5.58 12.23 -7.42
C VAL A 112 -6.53 11.99 -6.24
N GLN A 113 -7.11 13.05 -5.66
CA GLN A 113 -8.05 12.92 -4.57
C GLN A 113 -9.32 12.18 -4.97
N SER A 114 -9.85 12.45 -6.18
CA SER A 114 -10.97 11.69 -6.76
C SER A 114 -10.62 10.21 -6.92
N ILE A 115 -9.43 9.89 -7.46
CA ILE A 115 -8.95 8.50 -7.58
C ILE A 115 -8.89 7.81 -6.21
N LEU A 116 -8.40 8.51 -5.17
CA LEU A 116 -8.34 7.98 -3.81
C LEU A 116 -9.73 7.74 -3.21
N GLN A 117 -10.69 8.64 -3.47
CA GLN A 117 -12.06 8.48 -3.01
C GLN A 117 -12.73 7.27 -3.64
N THR A 118 -12.63 7.12 -4.97
CA THR A 118 -13.14 5.95 -5.70
C THR A 118 -12.52 4.66 -5.18
N TYR A 119 -11.19 4.64 -4.96
CA TYR A 119 -10.51 3.49 -4.36
C TYR A 119 -11.06 3.15 -2.97
N ASN A 120 -11.24 4.15 -2.09
CA ASN A 120 -11.75 3.92 -0.75
C ASN A 120 -13.18 3.36 -0.78
N GLN A 121 -14.03 3.88 -1.68
CA GLN A 121 -15.38 3.35 -1.87
C GLN A 121 -15.35 1.90 -2.35
N GLN A 122 -14.52 1.58 -3.35
CA GLN A 122 -14.36 0.22 -3.85
C GLN A 122 -13.88 -0.75 -2.76
N VAL A 123 -12.90 -0.35 -1.95
CA VAL A 123 -12.43 -1.17 -0.82
C VAL A 123 -13.52 -1.37 0.22
N ARG A 124 -14.31 -0.32 0.55
CA ARG A 124 -15.45 -0.47 1.47
C ARG A 124 -16.45 -1.49 0.95
N GLN A 125 -16.77 -1.45 -0.34
CA GLN A 125 -17.66 -2.44 -0.98
C GLN A 125 -17.10 -3.86 -0.87
N ILE A 126 -15.83 -4.06 -1.22
CA ILE A 126 -15.18 -5.39 -1.11
C ILE A 126 -15.24 -5.93 0.33
N LEU A 127 -15.04 -5.07 1.32
CA LEU A 127 -15.08 -5.45 2.72
C LEU A 127 -16.51 -5.71 3.23
N SER A 128 -17.53 -5.02 2.70
CA SER A 128 -18.93 -5.20 3.10
C SER A 128 -19.62 -6.37 2.41
N SER A 129 -19.27 -6.69 1.15
CA SER A 129 -20.01 -7.66 0.32
C SER A 129 -19.92 -9.12 0.77
N GLN A 130 -19.15 -9.45 1.83
CA GLN A 130 -18.97 -10.83 2.29
C GLN A 130 -19.33 -11.06 3.76
N ALA A 131 -20.06 -10.14 4.41
CA ALA A 131 -20.75 -10.43 5.67
C ALA A 131 -21.79 -11.57 5.54
N SER A 132 -22.07 -12.05 4.32
CA SER A 132 -23.09 -13.05 4.00
C SER A 132 -22.62 -14.12 3.01
N GLN A 133 -21.43 -14.71 3.17
CA GLN A 133 -21.12 -15.97 2.49
C GLN A 133 -20.65 -17.05 3.48
N PRO A 134 -21.43 -18.14 3.68
CA PRO A 134 -20.91 -19.33 4.32
C PRO A 134 -19.80 -19.90 3.44
N THR A 135 -18.69 -20.28 4.05
CA THR A 135 -17.56 -20.94 3.41
C THR A 135 -17.99 -22.30 2.85
N SER A 136 -18.53 -22.33 1.64
CA SER A 136 -18.60 -23.55 0.85
C SER A 136 -17.34 -23.61 0.01
N ASN A 137 -16.42 -24.50 0.39
CA ASN A 137 -15.43 -25.15 -0.48
C ASN A 137 -14.80 -26.30 0.34
N SER A 138 -15.63 -27.30 0.63
CA SER A 138 -15.20 -28.70 0.54
C SER A 138 -15.43 -29.09 -0.91
N VAL A 139 -14.41 -29.62 -1.60
CA VAL A 139 -14.47 -30.66 -2.66
C VAL A 139 -13.12 -30.72 -3.39
N GLY A 140 -12.52 -31.91 -3.38
CA GLY A 140 -12.00 -32.54 -4.60
C GLY A 140 -10.56 -32.21 -5.01
N ILE A 141 -9.63 -32.98 -4.46
CA ILE A 141 -8.32 -33.26 -5.07
C ILE A 141 -8.56 -34.16 -6.29
N THR A 142 -8.26 -33.71 -7.50
CA THR A 142 -7.89 -34.61 -8.60
C THR A 142 -6.71 -34.04 -9.38
N SER A 143 -5.58 -34.69 -9.19
CA SER A 143 -4.33 -34.55 -9.93
C SER A 143 -4.53 -34.93 -11.41
N PRO A 144 -3.87 -34.28 -12.39
CA PRO A 144 -3.79 -34.82 -13.74
C PRO A 144 -2.71 -35.92 -13.79
N THR A 145 -3.17 -37.16 -13.92
CA THR A 145 -2.36 -38.35 -14.24
C THR A 145 -1.79 -38.24 -15.66
N SER A 146 -0.48 -38.40 -15.73
CA SER A 146 0.37 -38.63 -16.89
C SER A 146 -0.10 -39.78 -17.79
N ASN A 147 -0.03 -39.62 -19.12
CA ASN A 147 0.01 -40.74 -20.07
C ASN A 147 1.07 -40.51 -21.17
N PRO A 148 1.69 -41.58 -21.72
CA PRO A 148 2.99 -41.52 -22.39
C PRO A 148 2.96 -41.62 -23.93
N VAL A 149 4.14 -41.35 -24.52
CA VAL A 149 4.57 -41.49 -25.93
C VAL A 149 4.29 -42.88 -26.54
N GLY A 150 3.88 -42.92 -27.81
CA GLY A 150 3.83 -44.13 -28.65
C GLY A 150 3.49 -43.86 -30.12
N THR A 151 4.51 -43.89 -30.98
CA THR A 151 4.49 -43.82 -32.45
C THR A 151 4.05 -45.15 -33.09
N THR A 152 3.16 -45.13 -34.10
CA THR A 152 3.29 -45.76 -35.46
C THR A 152 1.95 -45.88 -36.22
N GLN A 153 1.91 -45.34 -37.45
CA GLN A 153 1.06 -45.73 -38.61
C GLN A 153 1.43 -47.16 -39.10
N PRO A 154 0.78 -47.80 -40.13
CA PRO A 154 -0.28 -47.38 -41.08
C PRO A 154 -1.39 -48.45 -41.32
N VAL A 155 -2.34 -48.20 -42.25
CA VAL A 155 -2.84 -49.12 -43.32
C VAL A 155 -4.30 -48.81 -43.76
N SER A 156 -4.41 -48.50 -45.06
CA SER A 156 -5.42 -48.81 -46.10
C SER A 156 -6.95 -48.73 -45.88
N GLN A 157 -7.55 -47.91 -46.77
CA GLN A 157 -8.87 -47.91 -47.44
C GLN A 157 -9.55 -49.30 -47.67
N PRO A 158 -10.89 -49.39 -47.86
CA PRO A 158 -11.54 -49.09 -49.16
C PRO A 158 -12.98 -48.49 -49.17
N ILE A 159 -13.20 -47.66 -50.20
CA ILE A 159 -14.35 -47.46 -51.13
C ILE A 159 -15.73 -48.06 -50.76
N LYS A 160 -16.77 -47.22 -50.86
CA LYS A 160 -18.14 -47.44 -51.41
C LYS A 160 -18.93 -46.11 -51.24
N LYS A 161 -19.75 -45.60 -52.15
CA LYS A 161 -20.29 -46.04 -53.44
C LYS A 161 -20.76 -44.78 -54.18
#